data_AF-A0A9K3HYA4-F1
#
_entry.id   AF-A0A9K3HYA4-F1
#
_cell.length_a   1.000
_cell.length_b   1.000
_cell.length_c   1.000
_cell.angle_alpha   90.00
_cell.angle_beta   90.00
_cell.angle_gamma   90.00
#
_symmetry.space_group_name_H-M   'P 1'
#
loop_
_entity.id
_entity.type
_entity.pdbx_description
1 polymer ?
#
loop_
_entity_poly.entity_id
_entity_poly.type
_entity_poly.pdbx_seq_one_letter_code
_entity_poly.pdbx_strand_id
1 'polypeptide(L)'
;MLHPTKYAAMLAENMKKHDATGWLVNTGWSGGSYGSGKRIKLAYTWKIIDGIHSGKLLEANYTKTEIFGLEIPTEIEGVPSKILDPANTVSYYK
;
A
#
# COMPACT_ATOMS: atom_id res chain seq x y z
N MET A 1 -21.83 -12.95 -17.88
CA MET A 1 -20.73 -12.42 -17.03
C MET A 1 -19.59 -12.04 -17.97
N LEU A 2 -18.96 -10.87 -17.81
CA LEU A 2 -17.85 -10.48 -18.69
C LEU A 2 -16.54 -11.11 -18.21
N HIS A 3 -15.57 -11.26 -19.11
CA HIS A 3 -14.22 -11.72 -18.76
C HIS A 3 -13.52 -10.69 -17.85
N PRO A 4 -12.79 -11.10 -16.79
CA PRO A 4 -12.09 -10.19 -15.86
C PRO A 4 -11.23 -9.11 -16.55
N THR A 5 -10.55 -9.47 -17.64
CA THR A 5 -9.74 -8.54 -18.43
C THR A 5 -10.53 -7.36 -18.99
N LYS A 6 -11.82 -7.54 -19.27
CA LYS A 6 -12.68 -6.44 -19.73
C LYS A 6 -12.89 -5.41 -18.62
N TYR A 7 -13.05 -5.83 -17.38
CA TYR A 7 -13.13 -4.91 -16.24
C TYR A 7 -11.80 -4.22 -15.96
N ALA A 8 -10.67 -4.94 -16.11
CA ALA A 8 -9.34 -4.34 -15.97
C ALA A 8 -9.10 -3.25 -17.03
N ALA A 9 -9.50 -3.49 -18.29
CA ALA A 9 -9.42 -2.49 -19.35
C ALA A 9 -10.29 -1.26 -19.05
N MET A 10 -11.53 -1.47 -18.59
CA MET A 10 -12.42 -0.37 -18.18
C MET A 10 -11.84 0.44 -17.02
N LEU A 11 -11.22 -0.20 -16.03
CA LEU A 11 -10.54 0.49 -14.94
C LEU A 11 -9.39 1.36 -15.47
N ALA A 12 -8.54 0.81 -16.32
CA ALA A 12 -7.41 1.53 -16.89
C ALA A 12 -7.84 2.75 -17.73
N GLU A 13 -8.92 2.63 -18.50
CA GLU A 13 -9.49 3.73 -19.29
C GLU A 13 -10.04 4.84 -18.37
N ASN A 14 -10.82 4.48 -17.34
CA ASN A 14 -11.38 5.45 -16.40
C ASN A 14 -10.30 6.16 -15.60
N MET A 15 -9.26 5.45 -15.15
CA MET A 15 -8.14 6.08 -14.44
C MET A 15 -7.44 7.12 -15.30
N LYS A 16 -7.15 6.80 -16.57
CA LYS A 16 -6.54 7.75 -17.52
C LYS A 16 -7.42 8.96 -17.80
N LYS A 17 -8.73 8.74 -17.99
CA LYS A 17 -9.69 9.81 -18.30
C LYS A 17 -9.82 10.84 -17.17
N HIS A 18 -9.67 10.39 -15.93
CA HIS A 18 -9.88 11.21 -14.74
C HIS A 18 -8.59 11.56 -13.99
N ASP A 19 -7.43 11.26 -14.57
CA ASP A 19 -6.10 11.44 -13.96
C ASP A 19 -6.03 10.86 -12.52
N ALA A 20 -6.60 9.67 -12.34
CA ALA A 20 -6.76 9.06 -11.03
C ALA A 20 -5.52 8.25 -10.64
N THR A 21 -5.02 8.46 -9.42
CA THR A 21 -3.94 7.66 -8.82
C THR A 21 -4.50 6.40 -8.16
N GLY A 22 -3.93 5.24 -8.50
CA GLY A 22 -4.28 3.96 -7.87
C GLY A 22 -3.40 3.66 -6.66
N TRP A 23 -4.02 3.26 -5.55
CA TRP A 23 -3.33 2.89 -4.31
C TRP A 23 -3.65 1.45 -3.90
N LEU A 24 -2.64 0.73 -3.41
CA LEU A 24 -2.81 -0.60 -2.81
C LEU A 24 -2.55 -0.50 -1.30
N VAL A 25 -3.60 -0.64 -0.49
CA VAL A 25 -3.51 -0.53 0.97
C VAL A 25 -3.79 -1.88 1.62
N ASN A 26 -2.80 -2.42 2.33
CA ASN A 26 -2.99 -3.64 3.12
C ASN A 26 -3.78 -3.31 4.42
N THR A 27 -4.91 -3.99 4.63
CA THR A 27 -5.74 -3.91 5.85
C THR A 27 -5.82 -5.25 6.60
N GLY A 28 -4.99 -6.21 6.15
CA GLY A 28 -4.84 -7.53 6.73
C GLY A 28 -3.68 -7.59 7.72
N TRP A 29 -2.78 -8.55 7.53
CA TRP A 29 -1.70 -8.88 8.46
C TRP A 29 -0.34 -8.37 7.96
N SER A 30 0.56 -8.13 8.91
CA SER A 30 1.96 -7.74 8.69
C SER A 30 2.86 -8.41 9.75
N GLY A 31 4.14 -8.57 9.47
CA GLY A 31 5.12 -9.17 10.40
C GLY A 31 5.12 -10.69 10.48
N GLY A 32 4.52 -11.38 9.51
CA GLY A 32 4.45 -12.84 9.44
C GLY A 32 3.17 -13.32 8.81
N SER A 33 3.07 -14.63 8.61
CA SER A 33 1.83 -15.29 8.19
C SER A 33 0.77 -15.22 9.30
N TYR A 34 -0.47 -15.59 8.97
CA TYR A 34 -1.52 -15.75 9.97
C TYR A 34 -1.06 -16.64 11.14
N GLY A 35 -1.20 -16.15 12.37
CA GLY A 35 -0.74 -16.82 13.59
C GLY A 35 0.64 -16.36 14.11
N SER A 36 1.49 -15.78 13.27
CA SER A 36 2.81 -15.24 13.66
C SER A 36 2.90 -13.72 13.50
N GLY A 37 2.26 -13.19 12.46
CA GLY A 37 2.12 -11.75 12.23
C GLY A 37 1.11 -11.10 13.16
N LYS A 38 0.98 -9.77 13.04
CA LYS A 38 -0.07 -8.98 13.69
C LYS A 38 -0.91 -8.27 12.64
N ARG A 39 -2.22 -8.15 12.88
CA ARG A 39 -3.10 -7.35 12.04
C ARG A 39 -2.63 -5.89 12.06
N ILE A 40 -2.65 -5.21 10.91
CA ILE A 40 -2.29 -3.79 10.86
C ILE A 40 -3.22 -3.01 11.79
N LYS A 41 -2.64 -2.16 12.65
CA LYS A 41 -3.44 -1.32 13.55
C LYS A 41 -4.32 -0.40 12.71
N LEU A 42 -5.61 -0.39 13.00
CA LEU A 42 -6.58 0.42 12.27
C LEU A 42 -6.17 1.90 12.20
N ALA A 43 -5.63 2.45 13.30
CA ALA A 43 -5.13 3.82 13.35
C ALA A 43 -4.07 4.13 12.27
N TYR A 44 -3.22 3.15 11.91
CA TYR A 44 -2.21 3.35 10.86
C TYR A 44 -2.85 3.38 9.48
N THR A 45 -3.82 2.50 9.21
CA THR A 45 -4.60 2.54 7.97
C THR A 45 -5.28 3.90 7.81
N TRP A 46 -5.86 4.45 8.88
CA TRP A 46 -6.51 5.77 8.84
C TRP A 46 -5.50 6.86 8.49
N LYS A 47 -4.30 6.86 9.09
CA LYS A 47 -3.23 7.80 8.72
C LYS A 47 -2.76 7.67 7.28
N ILE A 48 -2.70 6.45 6.74
CA ILE A 48 -2.39 6.23 5.32
C ILE A 48 -3.48 6.86 4.44
N ILE A 49 -4.76 6.59 4.74
CA ILE A 49 -5.89 7.17 3.98
C ILE A 49 -5.93 8.70 4.09
N ASP A 50 -5.69 9.26 5.28
CA ASP A 50 -5.58 10.71 5.49
C ASP A 50 -4.48 11.31 4.60
N GLY A 51 -3.31 10.65 4.53
CA GLY A 51 -2.19 11.09 3.68
C GLY A 51 -2.50 11.00 2.17
N ILE A 52 -3.29 10.02 1.75
CA ILE A 52 -3.79 9.93 0.37
C ILE A 52 -4.73 11.11 0.08
N HIS A 53 -5.75 11.33 0.91
CA HIS A 53 -6.74 12.38 0.70
C HIS A 53 -6.17 13.80 0.83
N SER A 54 -5.15 14.00 1.66
CA SER A 54 -4.50 15.30 1.80
C SER A 54 -3.50 15.63 0.68
N GLY A 55 -3.28 14.70 -0.26
CA GLY A 55 -2.28 14.85 -1.33
C GLY A 55 -0.82 14.69 -0.88
N LYS A 56 -0.55 14.55 0.42
CA LYS A 56 0.83 14.44 0.97
C LYS A 56 1.59 13.26 0.35
N LEU A 57 0.90 12.15 0.10
CA LEU A 57 1.55 10.98 -0.50
C LEU A 57 1.88 11.14 -1.99
N LEU A 58 1.30 12.12 -2.70
CA LEU A 58 1.71 12.41 -4.08
C LEU A 58 3.09 13.09 -4.13
N GLU A 59 3.51 13.74 -3.04
CA GLU A 59 4.77 14.48 -2.92
C GLU A 59 5.82 13.75 -2.07
N ALA A 60 5.51 12.56 -1.57
CA ALA A 60 6.38 11.79 -0.69
C ALA A 60 7.57 11.17 -1.44
N ASN A 61 8.61 10.81 -0.69
CA ASN A 61 9.70 9.99 -1.22
C ASN A 61 9.29 8.51 -1.22
N TYR A 62 9.68 7.80 -2.28
CA TYR A 62 9.34 6.38 -2.48
C TYR A 62 10.59 5.52 -2.65
N THR A 63 10.46 4.27 -2.24
CA THR A 63 11.38 3.18 -2.59
C THR A 63 10.60 2.04 -3.22
N LYS A 64 11.28 1.17 -3.96
CA LYS A 64 10.66 0.01 -4.61
C LYS A 64 10.85 -1.24 -3.78
N THR A 65 9.78 -2.00 -3.58
CA THR A 65 9.86 -3.34 -3.00
C THR A 65 10.62 -4.27 -3.94
N GLU A 66 11.51 -5.10 -3.41
CA GLU A 66 12.37 -5.99 -4.21
C GLU A 66 11.56 -7.03 -5.02
N ILE A 67 10.53 -7.64 -4.41
CA ILE A 67 9.82 -8.78 -5.00
C ILE A 67 8.74 -8.32 -6.00
N PHE A 68 7.88 -7.37 -5.60
CA PHE A 68 6.72 -6.97 -6.39
C PHE A 68 6.94 -5.69 -7.21
N GLY A 69 8.06 -4.98 -7.00
CA GLY A 69 8.34 -3.71 -7.67
C GLY A 69 7.37 -2.58 -7.32
N LEU A 70 6.59 -2.71 -6.23
CA LEU A 70 5.65 -1.67 -5.77
C LEU A 70 6.42 -0.48 -5.20
N GLU A 71 5.93 0.73 -5.49
CA GLU A 71 6.41 1.94 -4.85
C GLU A 71 5.76 2.09 -3.48
N ILE A 72 6.59 2.11 -2.44
CA ILE A 72 6.18 2.31 -1.06
C ILE A 72 6.77 3.63 -0.52
N PRO A 73 5.99 4.42 0.24
CA PRO A 73 6.51 5.67 0.80
C PRO A 73 7.57 5.34 1.86
N THR A 74 8.63 6.15 1.93
CA THR A 74 9.70 5.98 2.92
C THR A 74 9.25 6.35 4.33
N GLU A 75 8.27 7.24 4.44
CA GLU A 75 7.69 7.68 5.72
C GLU A 75 6.25 8.14 5.56
N ILE A 76 5.48 8.00 6.64
CA ILE A 76 4.15 8.58 6.79
C ILE A 76 4.02 9.05 8.24
N GLU A 77 3.67 10.31 8.45
CA GLU A 77 3.52 10.90 9.77
C GLU A 77 2.56 10.09 10.65
N GLY A 78 3.01 9.69 11.85
CA GLY A 78 2.21 8.89 12.78
C GLY A 78 2.13 7.39 12.43
N VAL A 79 2.87 6.93 11.42
CA VAL A 79 3.00 5.52 11.06
C VAL A 79 4.48 5.10 11.15
N PRO A 80 4.83 4.06 11.93
CA PRO A 80 6.23 3.62 12.01
C PRO A 80 6.76 3.17 10.64
N SER A 81 7.85 3.77 10.14
CA SER A 81 8.40 3.46 8.81
C SER A 81 8.73 1.98 8.60
N LYS A 82 9.07 1.28 9.70
CA LYS A 82 9.32 -0.17 9.69
C LYS A 82 8.16 -0.99 9.12
N ILE A 83 6.91 -0.51 9.24
CA ILE A 83 5.73 -1.24 8.74
C ILE A 83 5.33 -0.90 7.31
N LEU A 84 5.94 0.14 6.72
CA LEU A 84 5.67 0.56 5.34
C LEU A 84 6.28 -0.42 4.32
N ASP A 85 7.42 -1.01 4.68
CA ASP A 85 7.99 -2.14 3.96
C ASP A 85 7.67 -3.46 4.69
N PRO A 86 6.89 -4.37 4.09
CA PRO A 86 6.60 -5.67 4.67
C PRO A 86 7.85 -6.50 5.01
N ALA A 87 8.93 -6.39 4.22
CA ALA A 87 10.17 -7.16 4.45
C ALA A 87 10.81 -6.82 5.81
N ASN A 88 10.66 -5.59 6.27
CA ASN A 88 11.20 -5.13 7.55
C ASN A 88 10.43 -5.67 8.75
N THR A 89 9.26 -6.28 8.55
CA THR A 89 8.37 -6.70 9.64
C THR A 89 8.54 -8.17 10.04
N VAL A 90 9.11 -9.00 9.18
CA VAL A 90 9.28 -10.45 9.38
C VAL A 90 10.63 -10.78 10.03
N SER A 91 10.64 -11.72 10.98
CA SER A 91 11.84 -12.09 11.75
C SER A 91 12.86 -12.93 10.98
N TYR A 92 12.47 -13.57 9.88
CA TYR A 92 13.32 -14.48 9.10
C TYR A 92 14.31 -13.77 8.16
N TYR A 93 14.19 -12.45 7.99
CA TYR A 93 15.10 -11.63 7.17
C TYR A 93 16.10 -10.83 8.04
N LYS A 94 16.41 -11.33 9.24
CA LYS A 94 17.53 -10.86 10.06
C LYS A 94 18.75 -11.76 9.90
#